data_AF-A0A3Q2XB72-F1
#
_entry.id   AF-A0A3Q2XB72-F1
#
_cell.length_a   1.000
_cell.length_b   1.000
_cell.length_c   1.000
_cell.angle_alpha   90.00
_cell.angle_beta   90.00
_cell.angle_gamma   90.00
#
_symmetry.space_group_name_H-M   'P 1'
#
loop_
_entity.id
_entity.type
_entity.pdbx_description
1 polymer ?
#
loop_
_entity_poly.entity_id
_entity_poly.type
_entity_poly.pdbx_seq_one_letter_code
_entity_poly.pdbx_strand_id
1 'polypeptide(L)'
;MADESTRKAVSQIPLLKTQAGPRERALWPQRLKEEYLALIRFVENNKAADNDWFRLESNADGTRWTGTCWFVHELLRYEFRLEFDIPWKNATL
;
A
#
# COMPACT_ATOMS: atom_id res chain seq x y z
N MET A 1 -3.23 -15.88 14.06
CA MET A 1 -3.13 -14.52 14.64
C MET A 1 -1.89 -13.88 14.07
N ALA A 2 -1.96 -12.64 13.58
CA ALA A 2 -0.75 -11.91 13.21
C ALA A 2 0.14 -11.73 14.45
N ASP A 3 1.45 -11.84 14.29
CA ASP A 3 2.40 -11.63 15.38
C ASP A 3 2.42 -10.16 15.83
N GLU A 4 2.97 -9.91 17.02
CA GLU A 4 2.96 -8.60 17.66
C GLU A 4 3.76 -7.55 16.87
N SER A 5 4.81 -7.97 16.13
CA SER A 5 5.58 -7.05 15.29
C SER A 5 4.76 -6.57 14.09
N THR A 6 4.03 -7.49 13.45
CA THR A 6 3.08 -7.19 12.38
C THR A 6 1.97 -6.26 12.89
N ARG A 7 1.41 -6.52 14.08
CA ARG A 7 0.37 -5.66 14.67
C ARG A 7 0.88 -4.25 14.94
N LYS A 8 2.09 -4.10 15.50
CA LYS A 8 2.71 -2.79 15.73
C LYS A 8 2.96 -2.03 14.44
N ALA A 9 3.53 -2.69 13.42
CA ALA A 9 3.78 -2.06 12.13
C ALA A 9 2.48 -1.54 11.50
N VAL A 10 1.41 -2.34 11.52
CA VAL A 10 0.09 -1.95 10.99
C VAL A 10 -0.54 -0.81 11.80
N SER A 11 -0.34 -0.77 13.12
CA SER A 11 -0.92 0.28 13.97
C SER A 11 -0.38 1.69 13.68
N GLN A 12 0.79 1.79 13.03
CA GLN A 12 1.42 3.06 12.66
C GLN A 12 0.96 3.57 11.29
N ILE A 13 0.19 2.79 10.54
CA ILE A 13 -0.30 3.19 9.22
C ILE A 13 -1.46 4.18 9.41
N PRO A 14 -1.41 5.37 8.78
CA PRO A 14 -2.52 6.32 8.83
C PRO A 14 -3.83 5.70 8.35
N LEU A 15 -4.89 5.85 9.14
CA LEU A 15 -6.22 5.39 8.77
C LEU A 15 -6.83 6.29 7.70
N LEU A 16 -7.46 5.67 6.71
CA LEU A 16 -8.17 6.35 5.64
C LEU A 16 -9.60 6.65 6.08
N LYS A 17 -10.08 7.84 5.70
CA LYS A 17 -11.38 8.38 6.12
C LYS A 17 -12.38 8.40 4.98
N THR A 18 -11.90 8.61 3.76
CA THR A 18 -12.76 8.73 2.59
C THR A 18 -13.19 7.34 2.12
N GLN A 19 -14.47 7.02 2.23
CA GLN A 19 -15.02 5.77 1.69
C GLN A 19 -15.42 5.98 0.22
N ALA A 20 -14.43 5.94 -0.66
CA ALA A 20 -14.65 6.09 -2.09
C ALA A 20 -13.83 5.10 -2.91
N GLY A 21 -14.41 4.58 -3.99
CA GLY A 21 -13.75 3.82 -5.05
C GLY A 21 -13.64 4.63 -6.35
N PRO A 22 -13.02 4.05 -7.40
CA PRO A 22 -12.79 4.73 -8.68
C PRO A 22 -14.05 5.29 -9.37
N ARG A 23 -15.24 4.78 -9.02
CA ARG A 23 -16.52 5.24 -9.56
C ARG A 23 -16.91 6.63 -9.03
N GLU A 24 -16.56 6.95 -7.79
CA GLU A 24 -16.88 8.24 -7.17
C GLU A 24 -15.85 9.31 -7.55
N ARG A 25 -15.91 9.79 -8.80
CA ARG A 25 -14.93 10.72 -9.40
C ARG A 25 -14.59 11.96 -8.55
N ALA A 26 -15.53 12.45 -7.74
CA ALA A 26 -15.31 13.62 -6.89
C ALA A 26 -14.50 13.29 -5.62
N LEU A 27 -14.67 12.09 -5.06
CA LEU A 27 -14.06 11.67 -3.80
C LEU A 27 -12.85 10.76 -4.01
N TRP A 28 -12.73 10.11 -5.17
CA TRP A 28 -11.63 9.22 -5.51
C TRP A 28 -10.25 9.89 -5.44
N PRO A 29 -10.03 11.12 -5.96
CA PRO A 29 -8.75 11.79 -5.80
C PRO A 29 -8.37 12.06 -4.33
N GLN A 30 -9.37 12.31 -3.49
CA GLN A 30 -9.16 12.48 -2.04
C GLN A 30 -8.76 11.16 -1.39
N ARG A 31 -9.48 10.07 -1.69
CA ARG A 31 -9.09 8.72 -1.23
C ARG A 31 -7.70 8.34 -1.71
N LEU A 32 -7.38 8.56 -2.99
CA LEU A 32 -6.08 8.25 -3.57
C LEU A 32 -4.95 9.02 -2.87
N LYS A 33 -5.18 10.29 -2.51
CA LYS A 33 -4.23 11.07 -1.70
C LYS A 33 -4.01 10.46 -0.32
N GLU A 34 -5.06 9.97 0.33
CA GLU A 34 -4.96 9.26 1.62
C GLU A 34 -4.17 7.95 1.48
N GLU A 35 -4.41 7.16 0.43
CA GLU A 35 -3.68 5.92 0.12
C GLU A 35 -2.18 6.20 -0.09
N TYR A 36 -1.84 7.21 -0.90
CA TYR A 36 -0.44 7.60 -1.11
C TYR A 36 0.25 8.02 0.18
N LEU A 37 -0.43 8.80 1.02
CA LEU A 37 0.11 9.20 2.32
C LEU A 37 0.37 7.98 3.22
N ALA A 38 -0.58 7.04 3.26
CA ALA A 38 -0.45 5.81 4.05
C ALA A 38 0.72 4.95 3.56
N LEU A 39 0.85 4.75 2.24
CA LEU A 39 1.95 4.02 1.63
C LEU A 39 3.31 4.67 1.89
N ILE A 40 3.43 5.98 1.70
CA ILE A 40 4.66 6.72 1.97
C ILE A 40 5.08 6.55 3.43
N ARG A 41 4.15 6.74 4.38
CA ARG A 41 4.41 6.56 5.81
C ARG A 41 4.84 5.13 6.15
N PHE A 42 4.20 4.14 5.54
CA PHE A 42 4.56 2.74 5.78
C PHE A 42 5.97 2.43 5.24
N VAL A 43 6.33 2.92 4.05
CA VAL A 43 7.68 2.76 3.49
C VAL A 43 8.72 3.50 4.32
N GLU A 44 8.45 4.73 4.79
CA GLU A 44 9.33 5.48 5.69
C GLU A 44 9.61 4.69 6.98
N ASN A 45 8.57 4.14 7.61
CA ASN A 45 8.70 3.34 8.83
C ASN A 45 9.47 2.04 8.59
N ASN A 46 9.19 1.36 7.47
CA ASN A 46 9.90 0.13 7.09
C ASN A 46 11.39 0.40 6.87
N LYS A 47 11.74 1.50 6.19
CA LYS A 47 13.14 1.91 5.98
C LYS A 47 13.83 2.27 7.29
N ALA A 48 13.16 3.00 8.18
CA ALA A 48 13.71 3.33 9.50
C ALA A 48 13.96 2.09 10.37
N ALA A 49 13.19 1.02 10.16
CA ALA A 49 13.35 -0.27 10.83
C ALA A 49 14.23 -1.27 10.06
N ASP A 50 14.91 -0.84 8.98
CA ASP A 50 15.72 -1.68 8.08
C ASP A 50 14.97 -2.91 7.52
N ASN A 51 13.68 -2.73 7.26
CA ASN A 51 12.77 -3.77 6.76
C ASN A 51 12.02 -3.28 5.50
N ASP A 52 12.72 -2.59 4.60
CA ASP A 52 12.16 -2.18 3.31
C ASP A 52 11.97 -3.40 2.41
N TRP A 53 10.76 -3.62 1.90
CA TRP A 53 10.40 -4.86 1.20
C TRP A 53 9.54 -4.67 -0.07
N PHE A 54 9.16 -3.43 -0.41
CA PHE A 54 8.37 -3.20 -1.62
C PHE A 54 8.47 -1.78 -2.18
N ARG A 55 8.14 -1.66 -3.46
CA ARG A 55 7.88 -0.40 -4.16
C ARG A 55 6.66 -0.56 -5.04
N LEU A 56 5.74 0.40 -4.98
CA LEU A 56 4.50 0.42 -5.76
C LEU A 56 4.29 1.80 -6.37
N GLU A 57 3.79 1.81 -7.59
CA GLU A 57 3.44 2.99 -8.36
C GLU A 57 2.08 2.75 -9.04
N SER A 58 1.28 3.79 -9.21
CA SER A 58 0.01 3.70 -9.93
C SER A 58 0.05 4.40 -11.28
N ASN A 59 -0.89 4.06 -12.15
CA ASN A 59 -1.24 4.93 -13.27
C ASN A 59 -1.78 6.30 -12.79
N ALA A 60 -1.93 7.25 -13.70
CA ALA A 60 -2.40 8.61 -13.39
C ALA A 60 -3.77 8.64 -12.66
N ASP A 61 -4.63 7.66 -12.95
CA ASP A 61 -5.97 7.57 -12.36
C ASP A 61 -6.01 6.79 -11.03
N GLY A 62 -4.89 6.18 -10.60
CA GLY A 62 -4.82 5.37 -9.37
C GLY A 62 -5.56 4.02 -9.43
N THR A 63 -5.98 3.59 -10.61
CA THR A 63 -6.81 2.40 -10.82
C THR A 63 -6.02 1.14 -11.13
N ARG A 64 -4.78 1.28 -11.61
CA ARG A 64 -3.85 0.17 -11.89
C ARG A 64 -2.54 0.44 -11.18
N TRP A 65 -2.06 -0.56 -10.45
CA TRP A 65 -0.86 -0.50 -9.65
C TRP A 65 0.14 -1.54 -10.11
N THR A 66 1.39 -1.12 -10.22
CA THR A 66 2.52 -1.96 -10.60
C THR A 66 3.69 -1.70 -9.67
N GLY A 67 4.56 -2.70 -9.52
CA GLY A 67 5.72 -2.53 -8.68
C GLY A 67 6.51 -3.81 -8.50
N THR A 68 7.37 -3.80 -7.48
CA THR A 68 8.14 -4.96 -7.07
C THR A 68 8.09 -5.10 -5.56
N CYS A 69 8.08 -6.35 -5.08
CA CYS A 69 8.36 -6.66 -3.69
C CYS A 69 9.53 -7.63 -3.62
N TRP A 70 10.22 -7.65 -2.50
CA TRP A 70 11.33 -8.56 -2.28
C TRP A 70 11.30 -9.15 -0.89
N PHE A 71 11.88 -10.33 -0.77
CA PHE A 71 12.02 -11.06 0.48
C PHE A 71 13.45 -11.56 0.59
N VAL A 72 14.05 -11.41 1.78
CA VAL A 72 15.41 -11.88 2.04
C VAL A 72 15.33 -13.16 2.87
N HIS A 73 15.90 -14.24 2.34
CA HIS A 73 15.99 -15.53 3.04
C HIS A 73 17.38 -16.11 2.82
N GLU A 74 18.06 -16.53 3.89
CA GLU A 74 19.42 -17.07 3.83
C GLU A 74 20.41 -16.15 3.08
N LEU A 75 20.34 -14.83 3.33
CA LEU A 75 21.13 -13.79 2.64
C LEU A 75 20.90 -13.69 1.13
N LEU A 76 19.89 -14.38 0.58
CA LEU A 76 19.45 -14.26 -0.80
C LEU A 76 18.20 -13.39 -0.89
N ARG A 77 18.23 -12.40 -1.79
CA ARG A 77 17.09 -11.55 -2.10
C ARG A 77 16.30 -12.13 -3.26
N TYR A 78 15.03 -12.44 -3.00
CA TYR A 78 14.06 -12.87 -3.99
C TYR A 78 13.19 -11.68 -4.36
N GLU A 79 13.12 -11.34 -5.64
CA GLU A 79 12.34 -10.20 -6.12
C GLU A 79 11.20 -10.67 -7.02
N PHE A 80 10.02 -10.11 -6.78
CA PHE A 80 8.79 -10.45 -7.47
C PHE A 80 8.17 -9.19 -8.07
N ARG A 81 7.69 -9.27 -9.30
CA ARG A 81 6.89 -8.21 -9.91
C ARG A 81 5.44 -8.33 -9.45
N LEU A 82 4.85 -7.19 -9.12
CA LEU A 82 3.47 -7.07 -8.71
C LEU A 82 2.70 -6.24 -9.73
N GLU A 83 1.51 -6.69 -10.07
CA GLU A 83 0.54 -5.94 -10.87
C GLU A 83 -0.86 -6.27 -10.38
N PHE A 84 -1.67 -5.24 -10.10
CA PHE A 84 -3.07 -5.40 -9.73
C PHE A 84 -3.90 -4.18 -10.12
N ASP A 85 -5.19 -4.40 -10.34
CA ASP A 85 -6.17 -3.36 -10.62
C ASP A 85 -7.08 -3.15 -9.40
N ILE A 86 -7.46 -1.90 -9.13
CA ILE A 86 -8.42 -1.57 -8.08
C ILE A 86 -9.82 -1.97 -8.56
N PRO A 87 -10.53 -2.83 -7.81
CA PRO A 87 -11.86 -3.28 -8.22
C PRO A 87 -12.84 -2.10 -8.27
N TRP A 88 -13.75 -2.14 -9.25
CA TRP A 88 -14.73 -1.07 -9.49
C TRP A 88 -15.87 -1.02 -8.45
N LYS A 89 -15.89 -1.94 -7.47
CA LYS A 89 -16.94 -1.99 -6.45
C LYS A 89 -16.77 -0.84 -5.47
N ASN A 90 -17.88 -0.33 -4.95
CA ASN A 90 -17.88 0.68 -3.89
C ASN A 90 -17.06 0.17 -2.70
N ALA A 91 -16.30 1.05 -2.04
CA ALA A 91 -15.49 0.72 -0.86
C ALA A 91 -16.40 0.07 0.20
N THR A 92 -16.36 -1.26 0.28
CA THR A 92 -17.08 -2.02 1.30
C THR A 92 -16.08 -2.25 2.42
N LEU A 93 -16.44 -1.83 3.64
CA LEU A 93 -15.69 -2.07 4.87
C LEU A 93 -15.44 -3.57 5.09
#